data_AF-A0A6N9UDG1-F1
#
_entry.id   AF-A0A6N9UDG1-F1
#
_cell.length_a   1.000
_cell.length_b   1.000
_cell.length_c   1.000
_cell.angle_alpha   90.00
_cell.angle_beta   90.00
_cell.angle_gamma   90.00
#
_symmetry.space_group_name_H-M   'P 1'
#
loop_
_entity.id
_entity.type
_entity.pdbx_description
1 polymer ?
#
loop_
_entity_poly.entity_id
_entity_poly.type
_entity_poly.pdbx_seq_one_letter_code
_entity_poly.pdbx_strand_id
1 'polypeptide(L)'
;MKHEEIEPTDAAACDDEAQAQAQREKNTTCEGILVRRDQIWENLDTRHSERHVVIETVADGEAQVRDHYGTKRSTLSVSRMHRHSAGLRLVMPGELKYGTRTTSPNERTESR
;
A
#
# COMPACT_ATOMS: atom_id res chain seq x y z
N MET A 1 -29.13 42.07 30.00
CA MET A 1 -27.81 41.42 30.16
C MET A 1 -27.51 40.75 28.83
N LYS A 2 -26.44 41.18 28.15
CA LYS A 2 -26.06 40.62 26.84
C LYS A 2 -25.45 39.25 27.11
N HIS A 3 -26.03 38.20 26.54
CA HIS A 3 -25.38 36.89 26.51
C HIS A 3 -24.39 36.92 25.35
N GLU A 4 -23.12 36.88 25.69
CA GLU A 4 -22.02 36.71 24.76
C GLU A 4 -21.99 35.23 24.38
N GLU A 5 -22.41 34.94 23.16
CA GLU A 5 -22.36 33.62 22.56
C GLU A 5 -20.91 33.34 22.15
N ILE A 6 -20.25 32.46 22.90
CA ILE A 6 -18.91 32.00 22.59
C ILE A 6 -19.08 30.92 21.53
N GLU A 7 -18.92 31.29 20.25
CA GLU A 7 -18.74 30.30 19.18
C GLU A 7 -17.43 29.52 19.44
N PRO A 8 -17.44 28.18 19.47
CA PRO A 8 -16.21 27.42 19.49
C PRO A 8 -15.58 27.47 18.10
N THR A 9 -14.62 28.38 17.94
CA THR A 9 -13.73 28.46 16.77
C THR A 9 -13.01 27.13 16.55
N ASP A 10 -13.00 26.75 15.28
CA ASP A 10 -12.48 25.59 14.55
C ASP A 10 -10.97 25.28 14.74
N ALA A 11 -10.44 25.40 15.96
CA ALA A 11 -9.00 25.21 16.21
C ALA A 11 -8.59 23.73 16.39
N ALA A 12 -9.54 22.83 16.63
CA ALA A 12 -9.26 21.41 16.88
C ALA A 12 -9.09 20.57 15.60
N ALA A 13 -9.62 21.01 14.46
CA ALA A 13 -9.56 20.26 13.20
C ALA A 13 -8.17 20.34 12.51
N CYS A 14 -7.42 21.42 12.74
CA CYS A 14 -6.13 21.64 12.09
C CYS A 14 -5.05 20.61 12.48
N ASP A 15 -5.03 20.17 13.74
CA ASP A 15 -4.00 19.25 14.22
C ASP A 15 -4.22 17.83 13.66
N ASP A 16 -5.48 17.42 13.50
CA ASP A 16 -5.83 16.10 12.96
C ASP A 16 -5.51 15.99 11.46
N GLU A 17 -5.80 17.04 10.68
CA GLU A 17 -5.48 17.06 9.25
C GLU A 17 -3.97 17.11 9.00
N ALA A 18 -3.22 17.90 9.77
CA ALA A 18 -1.77 17.97 9.68
C ALA A 18 -1.13 16.61 10.02
N GLN A 19 -1.62 15.91 11.05
CA GLN A 19 -1.14 14.58 11.40
C GLN A 19 -1.48 13.52 10.35
N ALA A 20 -2.70 13.57 9.79
CA ALA A 20 -3.10 12.68 8.71
C ALA A 20 -2.24 12.87 7.45
N GLN A 21 -1.93 14.12 7.10
CA GLN A 21 -1.06 14.45 5.98
C GLN A 21 0.37 13.98 6.24
N ALA A 22 0.92 14.22 7.43
CA ALA A 22 2.25 13.73 7.81
C ALA A 22 2.32 12.20 7.75
N GLN A 23 1.27 11.49 8.17
CA GLN A 23 1.22 10.04 8.04
C GLN A 23 1.14 9.56 6.59
N ARG A 24 0.35 10.26 5.77
CA ARG A 24 0.28 9.97 4.34
C ARG A 24 1.66 10.11 3.69
N GLU A 25 2.39 11.16 4.03
CA GLU A 25 3.75 11.40 3.52
C GLU A 25 4.71 10.29 3.95
N LYS A 26 4.74 9.93 5.23
CA LYS A 26 5.56 8.82 5.74
C LYS A 26 5.22 7.48 5.08
N ASN A 27 3.94 7.24 4.80
CA ASN A 27 3.44 6.01 4.18
C ASN A 27 3.47 6.04 2.65
N THR A 28 4.04 7.08 2.05
CA THR A 28 4.27 7.17 0.60
C THR A 28 5.70 6.77 0.27
N THR A 29 5.87 5.86 -0.69
CA THR A 29 7.20 5.41 -1.13
C THR A 29 7.93 6.52 -1.89
N CYS A 30 9.24 6.33 -2.13
CA CYS A 30 10.03 7.27 -2.94
C CYS A 30 9.53 7.42 -4.39
N GLU A 31 8.71 6.48 -4.87
CA GLU A 31 8.08 6.52 -6.19
C GLU A 31 6.68 7.19 -6.17
N GLY A 32 6.26 7.74 -5.04
CA GLY A 32 4.96 8.39 -4.89
C GLY A 32 3.79 7.42 -4.70
N ILE A 33 4.06 6.15 -4.37
CA ILE A 33 3.03 5.14 -4.16
C ILE A 33 2.60 5.18 -2.69
N LEU A 34 1.32 5.44 -2.42
CA LEU A 34 0.78 5.31 -1.08
C LEU A 34 0.64 3.83 -0.71
N VAL A 35 1.38 3.40 0.30
CA VAL A 35 1.31 2.04 0.83
C VAL A 35 0.01 1.86 1.59
N ARG A 36 -0.71 0.77 1.31
CA ARG A 36 -2.01 0.44 1.90
C ARG A 36 -2.08 -1.04 2.22
N ARG A 37 -2.97 -1.35 3.17
CA ARG A 37 -3.34 -2.73 3.50
C ARG A 37 -3.78 -3.50 2.24
N ASP A 38 -3.47 -4.80 2.23
CA ASP A 38 -3.77 -5.79 1.19
C ASP A 38 -3.05 -5.57 -0.15
N GLN A 39 -2.20 -4.56 -0.28
CA GLN A 39 -1.28 -4.45 -1.41
C GLN A 39 -0.26 -5.60 -1.40
N ILE A 40 0.14 -6.03 -2.59
CA ILE A 40 1.11 -7.10 -2.78
C ILE A 40 2.38 -6.51 -3.39
N TRP A 41 3.51 -6.84 -2.79
CA TRP A 41 4.82 -6.35 -3.19
C TRP A 41 5.77 -7.51 -3.49
N GLU A 42 6.45 -7.45 -4.63
CA GLU A 42 7.45 -8.42 -5.08
C GLU A 42 8.82 -7.98 -4.59
N ASN A 43 9.56 -8.89 -3.94
CA ASN A 43 10.95 -8.66 -3.57
C ASN A 43 11.86 -8.80 -4.81
N LEU A 44 12.60 -7.74 -5.11
CA LEU A 44 13.51 -7.69 -6.26
C LEU A 44 14.92 -8.23 -5.95
N ASP A 45 15.23 -8.48 -4.68
CA ASP A 45 16.49 -9.13 -4.29
C ASP A 45 16.58 -10.51 -4.94
N THR A 46 17.55 -10.70 -5.82
CA THR A 46 17.74 -11.95 -6.56
C THR A 46 17.99 -13.16 -5.66
N ARG A 47 18.51 -12.95 -4.44
CA ARG A 47 18.67 -13.99 -3.42
C ARG A 47 17.34 -14.47 -2.84
N HIS A 48 16.28 -13.68 -3.03
CA HIS A 48 14.95 -13.87 -2.45
C HIS A 48 13.81 -13.58 -3.45
N SER A 49 14.10 -13.65 -4.76
CA SER A 49 13.28 -13.12 -5.87
C SER A 49 11.90 -13.75 -6.04
N GLU A 50 11.59 -14.84 -5.34
CA GLU A 50 10.28 -15.49 -5.37
C GLU A 50 9.35 -15.01 -4.23
N ARG A 51 9.80 -14.08 -3.38
CA ARG A 51 9.00 -13.62 -2.23
C ARG A 51 8.08 -12.47 -2.59
N HIS A 52 6.79 -12.80 -2.69
CA HIS A 52 5.72 -11.82 -2.53
C HIS A 52 5.40 -11.62 -1.06
N VAL A 53 5.13 -10.37 -0.70
CA VAL A 53 4.64 -9.99 0.62
C VAL A 53 3.34 -9.20 0.51
N VAL A 54 2.45 -9.41 1.47
CA VAL A 54 1.15 -8.73 1.55
C VAL A 54 1.20 -7.75 2.72
N ILE A 55 0.78 -6.51 2.51
CA ILE A 55 0.70 -5.52 3.58
C ILE A 55 -0.47 -5.86 4.52
N GLU A 56 -0.19 -6.12 5.79
CA GLU A 56 -1.24 -6.30 6.81
C GLU A 56 -1.64 -4.95 7.42
N THR A 57 -0.65 -4.12 7.80
CA THR A 57 -0.86 -2.79 8.37
C THR A 57 0.28 -1.85 7.98
N VAL A 58 0.02 -0.54 7.97
CA VAL A 58 1.03 0.49 7.71
C VAL A 58 0.80 1.69 8.64
N ALA A 59 1.87 2.17 9.28
CA ALA A 59 1.86 3.34 10.13
C ALA A 59 3.30 3.89 10.26
N ASP A 60 3.44 5.21 10.35
CA ASP A 60 4.72 5.88 10.62
C ASP A 60 5.87 5.51 9.66
N GLY A 61 5.53 5.21 8.40
CA GLY A 61 6.53 4.81 7.40
C GLY A 61 7.04 3.39 7.56
N GLU A 62 6.35 2.58 8.37
CA GLU A 62 6.59 1.15 8.54
C GLU A 62 5.38 0.33 8.09
N ALA A 63 5.65 -0.71 7.31
CA ALA A 63 4.66 -1.67 6.86
C ALA A 63 4.90 -3.03 7.51
N GLN A 64 3.91 -3.54 8.23
CA GLN A 64 3.89 -4.95 8.62
C GLN A 64 3.41 -5.76 7.44
N VAL A 65 4.19 -6.78 7.11
CA VAL A 65 3.93 -7.64 5.97
C VAL A 65 3.92 -9.09 6.38
N ARG A 66 3.10 -9.87 5.69
CA ARG A 66 3.15 -11.33 5.72
C ARG A 66 3.69 -11.86 4.40
N ASP A 67 4.37 -13.00 4.43
CA ASP A 67 4.69 -13.72 3.20
C ASP A 67 3.42 -14.25 2.53
N HIS A 68 3.51 -14.59 1.24
CA HIS A 68 2.39 -15.12 0.46
C HIS A 68 1.67 -16.31 1.12
N TYR A 69 2.42 -17.17 1.84
CA TYR A 69 1.87 -18.33 2.53
C TYR A 69 1.26 -18.01 3.91
N GLY A 70 1.40 -16.76 4.39
CA GLY A 70 0.93 -16.32 5.70
C GLY A 70 1.68 -16.93 6.88
N THR A 71 2.83 -17.56 6.64
CA THR A 71 3.61 -18.28 7.66
C THR A 71 4.58 -17.37 8.40
N LYS A 72 5.01 -16.28 7.78
CA LYS A 72 6.04 -15.39 8.33
C LYS A 72 5.57 -13.95 8.26
N ARG A 73 5.79 -13.23 9.36
CA ARG A 73 5.59 -11.78 9.47
C ARG A 73 6.92 -11.06 9.54
N SER A 74 6.99 -9.86 8.99
CA SER A 74 8.16 -9.00 9.04
C SER A 74 7.74 -7.54 8.90
N THR A 75 8.64 -6.62 9.27
CA THR A 75 8.42 -5.18 9.10
C THR A 75 9.33 -4.65 8.00
N LEU A 76 8.79 -3.83 7.12
CA LEU A 76 9.51 -3.15 6.05
C LEU A 76 9.38 -1.64 6.21
N SER A 77 10.47 -0.91 5.94
CA SER A 77 10.39 0.55 5.82
C SER A 77 9.79 0.90 4.45
N VAL A 78 8.79 1.79 4.46
CA VAL A 78 8.14 2.33 3.26
C VAL A 78 9.14 2.97 2.30
N SER A 79 10.20 3.60 2.85
CA SER A 79 11.30 4.18 2.05
C SER A 79 12.01 3.14 1.16
N ARG A 80 12.02 1.86 1.54
CA ARG A 80 12.65 0.76 0.78
C ARG A 80 11.72 0.14 -0.27
N MET A 81 10.44 0.50 -0.26
CA MET A 81 9.42 -0.04 -1.15
C MET A 81 9.42 0.68 -2.50
N HIS A 82 10.54 0.60 -3.21
CA HIS A 82 10.72 1.15 -4.56
C HIS A 82 11.64 0.25 -5.38
N ARG A 83 11.63 0.44 -6.70
CA ARG A 83 12.34 -0.40 -7.65
C ARG A 83 13.85 -0.16 -7.60
N HIS A 84 14.55 -0.99 -6.83
CA HIS A 84 16.01 -1.13 -6.85
C HIS A 84 16.40 -2.62 -6.69
N SER A 85 17.68 -2.95 -6.87
CA SER A 85 18.16 -4.35 -6.94
C SER A 85 17.92 -5.19 -5.67
N ALA A 86 17.66 -4.57 -4.53
CA ALA A 86 17.28 -5.21 -3.27
C ALA A 86 15.95 -4.66 -2.71
N GLY A 87 15.15 -4.05 -3.59
CA GLY A 87 13.94 -3.32 -3.23
C GLY A 87 12.68 -4.13 -3.38
N LEU A 88 11.56 -3.40 -3.40
CA LEU A 88 10.25 -3.99 -3.64
C LEU A 88 9.52 -3.26 -4.75
N ARG A 89 8.77 -4.03 -5.55
CA ARG A 89 7.89 -3.51 -6.58
C ARG A 89 6.44 -3.81 -6.22
N LEU A 90 5.55 -2.83 -6.36
CA LEU A 90 4.12 -3.07 -6.27
C LEU A 90 3.71 -4.02 -7.41
N VAL A 91 2.97 -5.07 -7.05
CA VAL A 91 2.41 -6.03 -8.00
C VAL A 91 0.99 -5.61 -8.34
N MET A 92 0.72 -5.42 -9.62
CA MET A 92 -0.63 -5.08 -10.07
C MET A 92 -1.54 -6.32 -9.95
N PRO A 93 -2.84 -6.16 -9.66
CA PRO A 93 -3.77 -7.29 -9.48
C PRO A 93 -3.80 -8.30 -10.63
N GLY A 94 -3.46 -7.90 -11.87
CA GLY A 94 -3.38 -8.78 -13.04
C GLY A 94 -2.02 -9.45 -13.28
N GLU A 95 -0.99 -9.11 -12.51
CA GLU A 95 0.37 -9.67 -12.66
C GLU A 95 0.57 -10.94 -11.81
N LEU A 96 -0.29 -11.17 -10.82
CA LEU A 96 -0.23 -12.35 -9.96
C LEU A 96 -0.63 -13.59 -10.77
N LYS A 97 0.37 -14.34 -11.24
CA LYS A 97 0.18 -15.57 -12.02
C LYS A 97 -0.31 -16.77 -11.20
N TYR A 98 -0.63 -16.59 -9.92
CA TYR A 98 -1.05 -17.67 -9.04
C TYR A 98 -2.56 -17.58 -8.76
N GLY A 99 -3.33 -18.46 -9.41
CA GLY A 99 -4.57 -18.95 -8.82
C GLY A 99 -5.91 -18.61 -9.49
N THR A 100 -6.03 -18.36 -10.79
CA THR A 100 -7.18 -18.81 -11.62
C THR A 100 -6.92 -18.51 -13.10
N ARG A 101 -7.40 -19.41 -13.98
CA ARG A 101 -7.29 -19.32 -15.44
C ARG A 101 -7.56 -17.90 -15.93
N THR A 102 -6.58 -17.29 -16.57
CA THR A 102 -6.82 -16.27 -17.59
C THR A 102 -7.69 -16.90 -18.68
N THR A 103 -9.01 -16.84 -18.55
CA THR A 103 -9.86 -16.83 -19.74
C THR A 103 -9.66 -15.46 -20.36
N SER A 104 -8.75 -15.41 -21.33
CA SER A 104 -8.61 -14.29 -22.25
C SER A 104 -9.99 -13.90 -22.78
N PRO A 105 -10.42 -12.63 -22.68
CA PRO A 105 -11.62 -12.17 -23.36
C PRO A 105 -11.24 -11.84 -24.80
N ASN A 106 -10.96 -12.87 -25.61
CA ASN A 106 -10.90 -12.65 -27.05
C ASN A 106 -11.12 -13.96 -27.80
N GLU A 107 -12.35 -14.19 -28.23
CA GLU A 107 -12.61 -14.44 -29.64
C GLU A 107 -14.09 -14.13 -29.92
N ARG A 108 -14.28 -13.21 -30.87
CA ARG A 108 -15.57 -12.69 -31.32
C ARG A 108 -16.44 -13.80 -31.87
N THR A 109 -17.71 -13.74 -31.50
CA THR A 109 -18.82 -14.33 -32.23
C THR A 109 -18.83 -13.80 -33.67
N GLU A 110 -18.49 -14.64 -34.65
CA GLU A 110 -18.98 -14.49 -36.01
C GLU A 110 -19.89 -15.67 -36.30
N SER A 111 -21.20 -15.42 -36.16
CA SER A 111 -22.26 -16.29 -36.63
C SER A 111 -22.33 -16.23 -38.15
N ARG A 112 -22.40 -17.40 -38.80
CA ARG A 112 -23.09 -17.53 -40.09
C ARG A 112 -23.79 -18.87 -40.20
#